data_AF-A4Y8S1-F1
#
_entry.id   AF-A4Y8S1-F1
#
_cell.length_a   1.000
_cell.length_b   1.000
_cell.length_c   1.000
_cell.angle_alpha   90.00
_cell.angle_beta   90.00
_cell.angle_gamma   90.00
#
_symmetry.space_group_name_H-M   'P 1'
#
loop_
_entity.id
_entity.type
_entity.pdbx_description
1 polymer ?
#
loop_
_entity_poly.entity_id
_entity_poly.type
_entity_poly.pdbx_seq_one_letter_code
_entity_poly.pdbx_strand_id
1 'polypeptide(L)'
;MANLSHLQRSSIIAAFKRSLLLLPMLTSVAIGAEDTAPERKPFKLSIAQVSTQSAEVSDSNTELQRDTLLLNAGVNVPLNRQWSVGINFGYDRLDYDWRNINLTGANNVSSLFGADGQAWDDINRYRAGVSLTYRLDKHWAFFLAPQLQYAYADTASFNHAQSYGVVASAMYVFDFGNMIGFGVAYLNDIDEVRTVPYLAMRWQINDNWALANPFKAGFSGPAGLELSYQFNSDWNIGFGSSKRTERFLIEDDDTAVEINEWVGYVRGGWQATPAVSVNLYAGYYFNGELEVTRQAAVDMDNQGAAALDIEFKF
;
A
#
# COMPACT_ATOMS: atom_id res chain seq x y z
N MET A 1 -8.66 -49.18 38.50
CA MET A 1 -9.36 -48.68 39.70
C MET A 1 -8.40 -47.75 40.43
N ALA A 2 -8.85 -46.52 40.68
CA ALA A 2 -8.42 -45.46 41.60
C ALA A 2 -7.01 -45.46 42.23
N ASN A 3 -6.43 -44.34 42.69
CA ASN A 3 -6.49 -42.88 42.54
C ASN A 3 -5.56 -42.36 43.67
N LEU A 4 -5.16 -41.07 43.59
CA LEU A 4 -4.60 -40.23 44.68
C LEU A 4 -3.11 -40.43 45.02
N SER A 5 -2.29 -39.41 45.33
CA SER A 5 -2.28 -37.93 45.29
C SER A 5 -0.84 -37.57 45.77
N HIS A 6 -0.15 -36.48 45.41
CA HIS A 6 -0.36 -35.11 45.90
C HIS A 6 0.81 -34.17 45.45
N LEU A 7 0.48 -32.87 45.27
CA LEU A 7 1.30 -31.64 45.51
C LEU A 7 2.40 -31.26 44.50
N GLN A 8 2.63 -30.00 44.07
CA GLN A 8 2.10 -28.65 44.34
C GLN A 8 2.85 -27.63 43.42
N ARG A 9 2.29 -26.41 43.25
CA ARG A 9 2.83 -25.13 42.67
C ARG A 9 2.42 -24.85 41.21
N SER A 10 1.43 -24.00 40.94
CA SER A 10 1.33 -22.52 41.03
C SER A 10 1.98 -21.75 39.88
N SER A 11 1.11 -21.12 39.08
CA SER A 11 1.22 -19.85 38.32
C SER A 11 2.33 -19.69 37.27
N ILE A 12 1.92 -19.34 36.04
CA ILE A 12 2.40 -18.17 35.28
C ILE A 12 1.31 -17.70 34.30
N ILE A 13 1.05 -16.40 34.39
CA ILE A 13 0.22 -15.54 33.54
C ILE A 13 1.08 -15.08 32.36
N ALA A 14 0.56 -15.03 31.13
CA ALA A 14 1.11 -14.20 30.05
C ALA A 14 -0.06 -13.78 29.12
N ALA A 15 -0.68 -12.61 29.30
CA ALA A 15 -0.22 -11.25 28.99
C ALA A 15 -0.70 -10.80 27.58
N PHE A 16 -1.98 -10.42 27.52
CA PHE A 16 -2.54 -9.57 26.48
C PHE A 16 -1.90 -8.17 26.63
N LYS A 17 -0.91 -7.83 25.79
CA LYS A 17 -0.31 -6.48 25.79
C LYS A 17 -1.29 -5.49 25.16
N ARG A 18 -1.98 -4.72 26.01
CA ARG A 18 -2.62 -3.46 25.63
C ARG A 18 -1.54 -2.39 25.52
N SER A 19 -1.20 -1.96 24.30
CA SER A 19 -0.53 -0.68 24.09
C SER A 19 -1.57 0.41 24.05
N LEU A 20 -1.78 1.05 25.19
CA LEU A 20 -2.56 2.29 25.31
C LEU A 20 -1.63 3.45 24.92
N LEU A 21 -1.75 3.95 23.68
CA LEU A 21 -1.10 5.19 23.27
C LEU A 21 -1.83 6.37 23.92
N LEU A 22 -1.26 6.87 25.02
CA LEU A 22 -1.64 8.15 25.63
C LEU A 22 -1.07 9.28 24.77
N LEU A 23 -1.91 9.91 23.93
CA LEU A 23 -1.57 11.18 23.29
C LEU A 23 -1.62 12.33 24.31
N PRO A 24 -0.61 13.21 24.37
CA PRO A 24 -0.74 14.45 25.11
C PRO A 24 -1.76 15.37 24.41
N MET A 25 -2.84 15.73 25.11
CA MET A 25 -3.74 16.80 24.66
C MET A 25 -3.04 18.14 24.79
N LEU A 26 -2.66 18.75 23.66
CA LEU A 26 -2.31 20.16 23.60
C LEU A 26 -3.60 20.99 23.62
N THR A 27 -3.92 21.59 24.77
CA THR A 27 -4.98 22.59 24.90
C THR A 27 -4.51 23.90 24.28
N SER A 28 -4.99 24.23 23.09
CA SER A 28 -4.87 25.59 22.54
C SER A 28 -6.14 26.35 22.87
N VAL A 29 -6.03 27.30 23.81
CA VAL A 29 -7.01 28.37 23.96
C VAL A 29 -6.75 29.36 22.82
N ALA A 30 -7.72 29.55 21.94
CA ALA A 30 -7.71 30.66 20.99
C ALA A 30 -9.07 31.36 21.02
N ILE A 31 -9.06 32.55 21.61
CA ILE A 31 -10.06 33.60 21.47
C ILE A 31 -9.78 34.30 20.14
N GLY A 32 -10.84 34.63 19.39
CA GLY A 32 -10.80 35.62 18.32
C GLY A 32 -11.13 35.06 16.94
N ALA A 33 -12.26 35.52 16.40
CA ALA A 33 -12.67 35.27 15.03
C ALA A 33 -11.94 36.22 14.06
N GLU A 34 -11.26 35.65 13.08
CA GLU A 34 -10.91 36.30 11.82
C GLU A 34 -11.19 35.31 10.68
N ASP A 35 -11.74 35.84 9.60
CA ASP A 35 -12.14 35.12 8.39
C ASP A 35 -10.89 34.63 7.64
N THR A 36 -10.27 33.56 8.14
CA THR A 36 -9.03 33.03 7.59
C THR A 36 -9.32 32.16 6.38
N ALA A 37 -8.64 32.46 5.26
CA ALA A 37 -8.47 31.52 4.15
C ALA A 37 -8.19 30.11 4.72
N PRO A 38 -8.80 29.03 4.17
CA PRO A 38 -8.79 27.72 4.78
C PRO A 38 -7.36 27.35 5.18
N GLU A 39 -7.18 27.10 6.48
CA GLU A 39 -5.89 26.80 7.08
C GLU A 39 -5.22 25.69 6.26
N ARG A 40 -4.14 26.05 5.59
CA ARG A 40 -3.49 25.18 4.63
C ARG A 40 -2.73 24.14 5.43
N LYS A 41 -3.14 22.87 5.30
CA LYS A 41 -2.54 21.70 5.94
C LYS A 41 -1.69 20.94 4.92
N PRO A 42 -0.46 21.40 4.63
CA PRO A 42 0.34 20.84 3.55
C PRO A 42 0.93 19.48 3.93
N PHE A 43 1.04 19.15 5.22
CA PHE A 43 1.62 17.92 5.69
C PHE A 43 0.57 16.83 5.82
N LYS A 44 1.00 15.60 5.52
CA LYS A 44 0.21 14.40 5.65
C LYS A 44 1.04 13.32 6.32
N LEU A 45 0.39 12.58 7.21
CA LEU A 45 0.89 11.34 7.78
C LEU A 45 -0.20 10.29 7.62
N SER A 46 0.13 9.10 7.12
CA SER A 46 -0.78 7.98 7.09
C SER A 46 -0.17 6.72 7.68
N ILE A 47 -1.02 5.94 8.33
CA ILE A 47 -0.71 4.63 8.90
C ILE A 47 -1.77 3.68 8.38
N ALA A 48 -1.37 2.61 7.73
CA ALA A 48 -2.28 1.58 7.25
C ALA A 48 -1.82 0.19 7.68
N GLN A 49 -2.76 -0.65 8.11
CA GLN A 49 -2.56 -2.08 8.35
C GLN A 49 -3.39 -2.86 7.33
N VAL A 50 -2.78 -3.81 6.65
CA VAL A 50 -3.44 -4.78 5.76
C VAL A 50 -3.20 -6.16 6.32
N SER A 51 -4.21 -7.02 6.27
CA SER A 51 -4.10 -8.42 6.66
C SER A 51 -4.89 -9.27 5.68
N THR A 52 -4.38 -10.45 5.37
CA THR A 52 -4.99 -11.37 4.41
C THR A 52 -5.36 -12.69 5.06
N GLN A 53 -6.32 -13.38 4.45
CA GLN A 53 -6.46 -14.80 4.65
C GLN A 53 -5.24 -15.51 4.06
N SER A 54 -5.06 -16.77 4.45
CA SER A 54 -4.04 -17.63 3.87
C SER A 54 -4.46 -18.07 2.47
N ALA A 55 -3.52 -18.03 1.54
CA ALA A 55 -3.65 -18.55 0.19
C ALA A 55 -2.81 -19.81 0.04
N GLU A 56 -3.32 -20.78 -0.72
CA GLU A 56 -2.54 -21.90 -1.21
C GLU A 56 -1.56 -21.45 -2.30
N VAL A 57 -0.39 -22.07 -2.39
CA VAL A 57 0.63 -21.75 -3.41
C VAL A 57 0.97 -22.98 -4.22
N SER A 58 0.99 -22.84 -5.55
CA SER A 58 1.34 -23.85 -6.54
C SER A 58 0.41 -25.09 -6.56
N ASP A 59 -0.87 -24.96 -6.21
CA ASP A 59 -1.79 -26.12 -6.05
C ASP A 59 -1.16 -27.23 -5.17
N SER A 60 -0.57 -26.80 -4.06
CA SER A 60 0.16 -27.62 -3.09
C SER A 60 -0.34 -27.31 -1.69
N ASN A 61 -0.11 -28.14 -0.69
CA ASN A 61 -0.51 -27.77 0.68
C ASN A 61 0.26 -26.58 1.30
N THR A 62 1.16 -25.92 0.55
CA THR A 62 1.89 -24.74 1.02
C THR A 62 0.94 -23.56 1.14
N GLU A 63 0.89 -22.96 2.33
CA GLU A 63 0.04 -21.80 2.62
C GLU A 63 0.91 -20.56 2.86
N LEU A 64 0.43 -19.41 2.35
CA LEU A 64 1.02 -18.09 2.58
C LEU A 64 -0.03 -17.15 3.16
N GLN A 65 0.25 -16.54 4.31
CA GLN A 65 -0.53 -15.43 4.85
C GLN A 65 0.32 -14.15 4.87
N ARG A 66 -0.33 -13.00 4.67
CA ARG A 66 0.36 -11.71 4.57
C ARG A 66 -0.23 -10.69 5.53
N ASP A 67 0.65 -10.05 6.29
CA ASP A 67 0.35 -8.92 7.14
C ASP A 67 1.27 -7.75 6.75
N THR A 68 0.73 -6.54 6.67
CA THR A 68 1.50 -5.38 6.19
C THR A 68 1.16 -4.14 6.99
N LEU A 69 2.18 -3.47 7.49
CA LEU A 69 2.11 -2.14 8.07
C LEU A 69 2.74 -1.14 7.10
N LEU A 70 2.01 -0.09 6.74
CA LEU A 70 2.47 0.99 5.87
C LEU A 70 2.47 2.32 6.61
N LEU A 71 3.59 3.02 6.60
CA LEU A 71 3.75 4.36 7.14
C LEU A 71 4.13 5.30 6.00
N ASN A 72 3.41 6.41 5.84
CA ASN A 72 3.75 7.41 4.83
C ASN A 72 3.70 8.81 5.44
N ALA A 73 4.71 9.62 5.14
CA ALA A 73 4.74 11.04 5.44
C ALA A 73 4.95 11.82 4.15
N GLY A 74 4.25 12.94 3.99
CA GLY A 74 4.42 13.76 2.80
C GLY A 74 3.99 15.20 2.98
N VAL A 75 4.48 16.04 2.07
CA VAL A 75 4.12 17.46 1.99
C VAL A 75 3.82 17.82 0.54
N ASN A 76 2.81 18.64 0.31
CA ASN A 76 2.53 19.20 -1.02
C ASN A 76 2.42 20.73 -0.96
N VAL A 77 3.17 21.42 -1.83
CA VAL A 77 3.31 22.88 -1.84
C VAL A 77 3.06 23.43 -3.26
N PRO A 78 1.92 24.11 -3.53
CA PRO A 78 1.74 24.93 -4.71
C PRO A 78 2.69 26.10 -4.61
N LEU A 79 3.61 26.17 -5.56
CA LEU A 79 4.52 27.29 -5.71
C LEU A 79 3.79 28.49 -6.30
N ASN A 80 2.83 28.23 -7.20
CA ASN A 80 1.94 29.22 -7.79
C ASN A 80 0.70 28.51 -8.39
N ARG A 81 -0.06 29.20 -9.25
CA ARG A 81 -1.27 28.63 -9.90
C ARG A 81 -0.98 27.53 -10.91
N GLN A 82 0.24 27.48 -11.44
CA GLN A 82 0.67 26.50 -12.46
C GLN A 82 1.45 25.34 -11.86
N TRP A 83 2.22 25.57 -10.79
CA TRP A 83 3.18 24.60 -10.28
C TRP A 83 2.87 24.17 -8.85
N SER A 84 2.90 22.87 -8.58
CA SER A 84 2.99 22.32 -7.22
C SER A 84 4.06 21.25 -7.12
N VAL A 85 4.77 21.25 -6.00
CA VAL A 85 5.81 20.27 -5.67
C VAL A 85 5.39 19.48 -4.45
N GLY A 86 5.52 18.16 -4.52
CA GLY A 86 5.36 17.27 -3.39
C GLY A 86 6.64 16.53 -3.04
N ILE A 87 6.77 16.18 -1.77
CA ILE A 87 7.81 15.27 -1.26
C ILE A 87 7.11 14.21 -0.43
N ASN A 88 7.49 12.95 -0.61
CA ASN A 88 6.94 11.83 0.15
C ASN A 88 8.05 10.89 0.62
N PHE A 89 7.85 10.32 1.80
CA PHE A 89 8.67 9.29 2.41
C PHE A 89 7.76 8.20 2.94
N GLY A 90 8.19 6.95 2.82
CA GLY A 90 7.44 5.81 3.31
C GLY A 90 8.35 4.75 3.93
N TYR A 91 7.78 4.04 4.89
CA TYR A 91 8.34 2.81 5.44
C TYR A 91 7.22 1.79 5.54
N ASP A 92 7.44 0.62 4.95
CA ASP A 92 6.52 -0.49 5.06
C ASP A 92 7.26 -1.68 5.69
N ARG A 93 6.56 -2.39 6.58
CA ARG A 93 6.96 -3.70 7.09
C ARG A 93 5.95 -4.71 6.58
N LEU A 94 6.43 -5.73 5.89
CA LEU A 94 5.60 -6.78 5.31
C LEU A 94 6.04 -8.10 5.94
N ASP A 95 5.12 -8.74 6.64
CA ASP A 95 5.34 -10.01 7.31
C ASP A 95 4.60 -11.10 6.51
N TYR A 96 5.32 -12.15 6.13
CA TYR A 96 4.86 -13.29 5.36
C TYR A 96 4.96 -14.56 6.22
N ASP A 97 3.82 -15.20 6.47
CA ASP A 97 3.74 -16.42 7.27
C ASP A 97 3.54 -17.63 6.36
N TRP A 98 4.63 -18.39 6.16
CA TRP A 98 4.64 -19.63 5.40
C TRP A 98 4.31 -20.83 6.27
N ARG A 99 3.34 -21.65 5.84
CA ARG A 99 2.94 -22.88 6.55
C ARG A 99 2.85 -24.06 5.59
N ASN A 100 2.99 -25.26 6.15
CA ASN A 100 2.83 -26.52 5.41
C ASN A 100 3.69 -26.60 4.12
N ILE A 101 4.88 -25.99 4.15
CA ILE A 101 5.75 -25.83 2.97
C ILE A 101 6.10 -27.18 2.34
N ASN A 102 5.73 -27.36 1.07
CA ASN A 102 6.06 -28.54 0.28
C ASN A 102 7.30 -28.31 -0.59
N LEU A 103 8.45 -28.85 -0.18
CA LEU A 103 9.72 -28.70 -0.89
C LEU A 103 10.04 -29.83 -1.88
N THR A 104 9.21 -30.87 -2.00
CA THR A 104 9.53 -32.04 -2.83
C THR A 104 8.34 -32.58 -3.61
N GLY A 105 8.61 -33.28 -4.71
CA GLY A 105 7.57 -33.90 -5.54
C GLY A 105 6.94 -32.93 -6.54
N ALA A 106 5.81 -33.32 -7.12
CA ALA A 106 5.03 -32.43 -7.99
C ALA A 106 4.50 -31.25 -7.18
N ASN A 107 4.37 -30.08 -7.82
CA ASN A 107 3.84 -28.86 -7.20
C ASN A 107 4.64 -28.40 -5.96
N ASN A 108 5.95 -28.66 -5.94
CA ASN A 108 6.80 -28.15 -4.86
C ASN A 108 7.12 -26.66 -5.07
N VAL A 109 7.35 -25.96 -3.97
CA VAL A 109 7.65 -24.52 -3.95
C VAL A 109 9.13 -24.24 -3.71
N SER A 110 10.02 -25.21 -3.93
CA SER A 110 11.46 -25.04 -3.65
C SER A 110 12.09 -23.89 -4.45
N SER A 111 11.53 -23.58 -5.63
CA SER A 111 11.96 -22.47 -6.48
C SER A 111 11.61 -21.08 -5.93
N LEU A 112 10.78 -20.98 -4.88
CA LEU A 112 10.36 -19.70 -4.28
C LEU A 112 11.31 -19.20 -3.19
N PHE A 113 12.23 -20.06 -2.79
CA PHE A 113 13.18 -19.80 -1.72
C PHE A 113 14.58 -19.62 -2.30
N GLY A 114 15.42 -18.93 -1.55
CA GLY A 114 16.81 -18.72 -1.93
C GLY A 114 17.60 -20.02 -2.11
N ALA A 115 18.81 -19.94 -2.67
CA ALA A 115 19.72 -21.06 -2.86
C ALA A 115 19.98 -21.87 -1.57
N ASP A 116 19.97 -21.22 -0.41
CA ASP A 116 20.12 -21.88 0.90
C ASP A 116 18.83 -22.53 1.44
N GLY A 117 17.72 -22.39 0.71
CA GLY A 117 16.40 -22.93 1.06
C GLY A 117 15.74 -22.25 2.25
N GLN A 118 16.25 -21.10 2.70
CA GLN A 118 15.66 -20.32 3.78
C GLN A 118 14.39 -19.62 3.28
N ALA A 119 13.32 -19.73 4.08
CA ALA A 119 12.13 -18.92 3.88
C ALA A 119 12.43 -17.46 4.22
N TRP A 120 11.87 -16.57 3.42
CA TRP A 120 11.83 -15.14 3.70
C TRP A 120 10.50 -14.84 4.37
N ASP A 121 10.55 -14.12 5.48
CA ASP A 121 9.37 -13.87 6.32
C ASP A 121 9.16 -12.37 6.55
N ASP A 122 10.24 -11.61 6.74
CA ASP A 122 10.17 -10.19 7.11
C ASP A 122 10.79 -9.30 6.03
N ILE A 123 9.97 -8.50 5.34
CA ILE A 123 10.44 -7.55 4.32
C ILE A 123 10.38 -6.13 4.87
N ASN A 124 11.50 -5.43 4.74
CA ASN A 124 11.60 -4.01 5.05
C ASN A 124 11.63 -3.21 3.75
N ARG A 125 10.70 -2.26 3.61
CA ARG A 125 10.61 -1.39 2.43
C ARG A 125 10.69 0.08 2.79
N TYR A 126 11.69 0.78 2.25
CA TYR A 126 11.85 2.22 2.36
C TYR A 126 11.54 2.89 1.04
N ARG A 127 10.80 4.00 1.07
CA ARG A 127 10.38 4.74 -0.14
C ARG A 127 10.64 6.22 0.03
N ALA A 128 11.09 6.86 -1.04
CA ALA A 128 11.22 8.31 -1.11
C ALA A 128 10.86 8.78 -2.52
N GLY A 129 10.16 9.91 -2.61
CA GLY A 129 9.77 10.45 -3.90
C GLY A 129 9.55 11.96 -3.88
N VAL A 130 9.69 12.54 -5.06
CA VAL A 130 9.35 13.93 -5.34
C VAL A 130 8.28 13.93 -6.40
N SER A 131 7.30 14.82 -6.31
CA SER A 131 6.30 14.99 -7.34
C SER A 131 6.21 16.43 -7.80
N LEU A 132 5.88 16.60 -9.07
CA LEU A 132 5.73 17.88 -9.75
C LEU A 132 4.44 17.83 -10.54
N THR A 133 3.53 18.75 -10.26
CA THR A 133 2.34 18.98 -11.07
C THR A 133 2.51 20.31 -11.78
N TYR A 134 2.30 20.30 -13.09
CA TYR A 134 2.38 21.48 -13.95
C TYR A 134 1.08 21.66 -14.73
N ARG A 135 0.39 22.77 -14.51
CA ARG A 135 -0.76 23.21 -15.29
C ARG A 135 -0.27 24.19 -16.35
N LEU A 136 -0.18 23.71 -17.60
CA LEU A 136 0.24 24.49 -18.75
C LEU A 136 -0.75 25.62 -19.03
N ASP A 137 -2.03 25.28 -19.10
CA ASP A 137 -3.13 26.20 -19.35
C ASP A 137 -4.44 25.71 -18.67
N LYS A 138 -5.60 26.19 -19.12
CA LYS A 138 -6.89 25.78 -18.58
C LYS A 138 -7.28 24.33 -18.93
N HIS A 139 -6.67 23.74 -19.95
CA HIS A 139 -7.03 22.46 -20.54
C HIS A 139 -5.95 21.38 -20.37
N TRP A 140 -4.71 21.74 -20.01
CA TRP A 140 -3.63 20.76 -19.86
C TRP A 140 -2.96 20.78 -18.50
N ALA A 141 -2.88 19.59 -17.89
CA ALA A 141 -2.13 19.34 -16.67
C ALA A 141 -1.17 18.15 -16.87
N PHE A 142 0.03 18.28 -16.34
CA PHE A 142 1.08 17.28 -16.39
C PHE A 142 1.49 16.91 -14.97
N PHE A 143 1.86 15.65 -14.78
CA PHE A 143 2.37 15.11 -13.53
C PHE A 143 3.68 14.38 -13.80
N LEU A 144 4.65 14.55 -12.93
CA LEU A 144 5.92 13.85 -12.93
C LEU A 144 6.31 13.51 -11.49
N ALA A 145 6.58 12.24 -11.21
CA ALA A 145 6.94 11.78 -9.88
C ALA A 145 8.08 10.74 -9.95
N PRO A 146 9.35 11.19 -9.91
CA PRO A 146 10.46 10.29 -9.66
C PRO A 146 10.40 9.73 -8.22
N GLN A 147 10.80 8.47 -8.09
CA GLN A 147 10.80 7.74 -6.83
C GLN A 147 12.00 6.80 -6.74
N LEU A 148 12.42 6.55 -5.49
CA LEU A 148 13.44 5.60 -5.09
C LEU A 148 12.84 4.69 -4.03
N GLN A 149 13.19 3.42 -4.08
CA GLN A 149 12.77 2.39 -3.15
C GLN A 149 13.94 1.51 -2.77
N TYR A 150 13.93 1.01 -1.55
CA TYR A 150 14.74 -0.13 -1.12
C TYR A 150 13.80 -1.18 -0.54
N ALA A 151 13.88 -2.43 -0.97
CA ALA A 151 13.02 -3.51 -0.49
C ALA A 151 13.80 -4.83 -0.40
N TYR A 152 13.95 -5.35 0.82
CA TYR A 152 14.75 -6.55 1.11
C TYR A 152 14.12 -7.38 2.24
N ALA A 153 14.24 -8.70 2.12
CA ALA A 153 13.89 -9.67 3.14
C ALA A 153 14.95 -9.75 4.24
N ASP A 154 14.62 -10.40 5.33
CA ASP A 154 15.51 -10.71 6.45
C ASP A 154 16.67 -11.65 6.08
N THR A 155 16.54 -12.37 4.97
CA THR A 155 17.56 -13.23 4.37
C THR A 155 18.54 -12.48 3.45
N ALA A 156 18.26 -11.21 3.12
CA ALA A 156 19.07 -10.39 2.23
C ALA A 156 19.65 -9.17 2.95
N SER A 157 20.77 -8.66 2.43
CA SER A 157 21.27 -7.37 2.86
C SER A 157 20.57 -6.23 2.12
N PHE A 158 20.63 -5.04 2.70
CA PHE A 158 20.17 -3.81 2.04
C PHE A 158 20.93 -3.49 0.73
N ASN A 159 22.11 -4.08 0.53
CA ASN A 159 22.93 -3.81 -0.65
C ASN A 159 22.26 -4.43 -1.88
N HIS A 160 22.18 -3.69 -2.98
CA HIS A 160 21.50 -4.09 -4.23
C HIS A 160 19.97 -4.19 -4.15
N ALA A 161 19.35 -4.01 -2.99
CA ALA A 161 17.90 -3.98 -2.82
C ALA A 161 17.21 -2.71 -3.37
N GLN A 162 17.89 -1.94 -4.22
CA GLN A 162 17.45 -0.62 -4.66
C GLN A 162 16.67 -0.69 -5.98
N SER A 163 15.58 0.04 -6.04
CA SER A 163 14.79 0.25 -7.25
C SER A 163 14.51 1.73 -7.43
N TYR A 164 14.49 2.22 -8.66
CA TYR A 164 14.10 3.60 -8.93
C TYR A 164 13.17 3.68 -10.12
N GLY A 165 12.37 4.73 -10.17
CA GLY A 165 11.39 4.87 -11.24
C GLY A 165 10.84 6.26 -11.35
N VAL A 166 10.01 6.44 -12.36
CA VAL A 166 9.29 7.68 -12.59
C VAL A 166 7.89 7.38 -13.07
N VAL A 167 6.91 8.05 -12.46
CA VAL A 167 5.53 8.06 -12.93
C VAL A 167 5.27 9.39 -13.59
N ALA A 168 4.77 9.38 -14.82
CA ALA A 168 4.43 10.59 -15.55
C ALA A 168 3.03 10.48 -16.15
N SER A 169 2.30 11.60 -16.23
CA SER A 169 1.04 11.65 -16.96
C SER A 169 0.76 13.00 -17.58
N ALA A 170 -0.06 12.98 -18.63
CA ALA A 170 -0.66 14.15 -19.25
C ALA A 170 -2.18 13.99 -19.20
N MET A 171 -2.88 15.00 -18.67
CA MET A 171 -4.32 15.01 -18.49
C MET A 171 -4.93 16.22 -19.18
N TYR A 172 -6.00 15.97 -19.95
CA TYR A 172 -6.86 17.00 -20.48
C TYR A 172 -7.91 17.37 -19.43
N VAL A 173 -7.99 18.65 -19.09
CA VAL A 173 -8.94 19.25 -18.15
C VAL A 173 -10.10 19.80 -18.96
N PHE A 174 -11.30 19.28 -18.73
CA PHE A 174 -12.51 19.79 -19.35
C PHE A 174 -12.98 21.08 -18.65
N ASP A 175 -13.79 21.91 -19.31
CA ASP A 175 -14.29 23.17 -18.74
C ASP A 175 -15.13 22.96 -17.45
N PHE A 176 -15.72 21.78 -17.29
CA PHE A 176 -16.44 21.33 -16.09
C PHE A 176 -15.53 20.73 -15.00
N GLY A 177 -14.20 20.81 -15.16
CA GLY A 177 -13.20 20.44 -14.15
C GLY A 177 -12.82 18.95 -14.09
N ASN A 178 -13.51 18.09 -14.84
CA ASN A 178 -13.13 16.69 -14.99
C ASN A 178 -11.84 16.56 -15.80
N MET A 179 -11.12 15.47 -15.57
CA MET A 179 -9.81 15.23 -16.18
C MET A 179 -9.70 13.78 -16.65
N ILE A 180 -9.23 13.59 -17.88
CA ILE A 180 -8.85 12.29 -18.44
C ILE A 180 -7.51 12.43 -19.14
N GLY A 181 -6.67 11.43 -19.00
CA GLY A 181 -5.33 11.44 -19.51
C GLY A 181 -4.72 10.07 -19.59
N PHE A 182 -3.48 10.05 -20.03
CA PHE A 182 -2.67 8.86 -20.07
C PHE A 182 -1.39 9.08 -19.28
N GLY A 183 -0.94 8.03 -18.61
CA GLY A 183 0.33 8.04 -17.91
C GLY A 183 1.13 6.79 -18.16
N VAL A 184 2.39 6.85 -17.76
CA VAL A 184 3.33 5.76 -17.81
C VAL A 184 4.10 5.72 -16.50
N ALA A 185 4.25 4.52 -15.96
CA ALA A 185 5.19 4.23 -14.88
C ALA A 185 6.38 3.47 -15.47
N TYR A 186 7.55 4.08 -15.42
CA TYR A 186 8.82 3.42 -15.72
C TYR A 186 9.47 3.05 -14.38
N LEU A 187 9.78 1.77 -14.22
CA LEU A 187 10.39 1.21 -13.01
C LEU A 187 11.64 0.44 -13.43
N ASN A 188 12.79 0.87 -12.96
CA ASN A 188 14.01 0.07 -12.97
C ASN A 188 14.09 -0.62 -11.60
N ASP A 189 13.61 -1.85 -11.58
CA ASP A 189 13.47 -2.68 -10.40
C ASP A 189 14.67 -3.64 -10.27
N ILE A 190 14.67 -4.45 -9.21
CA ILE A 190 15.75 -5.40 -8.94
C ILE A 190 15.76 -6.48 -10.04
N ASP A 191 16.83 -6.56 -10.84
CA ASP A 191 17.01 -7.48 -11.99
C ASP A 191 16.03 -7.27 -13.17
N GLU A 192 15.13 -6.29 -13.15
CA GLU A 192 14.13 -6.11 -14.21
C GLU A 192 13.69 -4.66 -14.45
N VAL A 193 13.48 -4.31 -15.73
CA VAL A 193 12.92 -3.01 -16.13
C VAL A 193 11.49 -3.19 -16.64
N ARG A 194 10.55 -2.45 -16.05
CA ARG A 194 9.14 -2.50 -16.39
C ARG A 194 8.59 -1.13 -16.78
N THR A 195 7.79 -1.11 -17.84
CA THR A 195 7.07 0.09 -18.30
C THR A 195 5.58 -0.19 -18.36
N VAL A 196 4.81 0.42 -17.46
CA VAL A 196 3.37 0.18 -17.32
C VAL A 196 2.58 1.42 -17.78
N PRO A 197 1.83 1.34 -18.88
CA PRO A 197 0.87 2.39 -19.22
C PRO A 197 -0.32 2.35 -18.27
N TYR A 198 -0.89 3.51 -17.96
CA TYR A 198 -2.10 3.59 -17.15
C TYR A 198 -3.02 4.73 -17.58
N LEU A 199 -4.31 4.55 -17.34
CA LEU A 199 -5.31 5.60 -17.51
C LEU A 199 -5.25 6.55 -16.32
N ALA A 200 -4.96 7.83 -16.56
CA ALA A 200 -5.05 8.87 -15.54
C ALA A 200 -6.44 9.50 -15.59
N MET A 201 -7.22 9.43 -14.51
CA MET A 201 -8.56 10.01 -14.51
C MET A 201 -9.00 10.58 -13.18
N ARG A 202 -9.80 11.65 -13.29
CA ARG A 202 -10.60 12.23 -12.21
C ARG A 202 -11.90 12.75 -12.81
N TRP A 203 -12.99 12.05 -12.56
CA TRP A 203 -14.28 12.32 -13.17
C TRP A 203 -15.37 12.45 -12.12
N GLN A 204 -15.83 13.67 -11.87
CA GLN A 204 -17.03 13.93 -11.09
C GLN A 204 -18.25 13.66 -11.99
N ILE A 205 -19.06 12.67 -11.62
CA ILE A 205 -20.27 12.28 -12.36
C ILE A 205 -21.43 13.19 -11.96
N ASN A 206 -21.59 13.42 -10.66
CA ASN A 206 -22.54 14.37 -10.04
C ASN A 206 -22.04 14.74 -8.63
N ASP A 207 -22.82 15.46 -7.84
CA ASP A 207 -22.39 15.95 -6.52
C ASP A 207 -21.96 14.84 -5.54
N ASN A 208 -22.44 13.60 -5.72
CA ASN A 208 -22.16 12.49 -4.81
C ASN A 208 -21.24 11.43 -5.43
N TRP A 209 -21.23 11.26 -6.76
CA TRP A 209 -20.48 10.21 -7.44
C TRP A 209 -19.23 10.74 -8.15
N ALA A 210 -18.11 10.07 -7.93
CA ALA A 210 -16.85 10.33 -8.61
C ALA A 210 -16.12 9.05 -8.98
N LEU A 211 -15.43 9.05 -10.11
CA LEU A 211 -14.55 7.98 -10.59
C LEU A 211 -13.12 8.52 -10.73
N ALA A 212 -12.16 7.90 -10.06
CA ALA A 212 -10.77 8.36 -10.07
C ALA A 212 -9.78 7.19 -9.92
N ASN A 213 -8.50 7.44 -10.23
CA ASN A 213 -7.45 6.52 -9.77
C ASN A 213 -7.38 6.57 -8.23
N PRO A 214 -7.23 5.42 -7.56
CA PRO A 214 -7.02 5.39 -6.12
C PRO A 214 -5.66 6.00 -5.79
N PHE A 215 -5.65 7.13 -5.07
CA PHE A 215 -4.44 7.89 -4.77
C PHE A 215 -3.63 7.34 -3.58
N LYS A 216 -4.08 6.27 -2.92
CA LYS A 216 -3.45 5.76 -1.70
C LYS A 216 -2.46 4.65 -2.03
N ALA A 217 -1.18 4.91 -1.73
CA ALA A 217 -0.13 3.91 -1.65
C ALA A 217 -0.44 2.98 -0.45
N GLY A 218 -1.31 2.00 -0.69
CA GLY A 218 -1.83 1.07 0.31
C GLY A 218 -2.57 -0.06 -0.39
N PHE A 219 -3.56 -0.67 0.25
CA PHE A 219 -4.38 -1.80 -0.24
C PHE A 219 -4.72 -1.72 -1.74
N SER A 220 -5.10 -0.55 -2.23
CA SER A 220 -5.62 -0.34 -3.59
C SER A 220 -4.57 -0.22 -4.71
N GLY A 221 -3.27 -0.04 -4.45
CA GLY A 221 -2.26 0.14 -5.49
C GLY A 221 -2.47 1.40 -6.38
N PRO A 222 -1.49 1.78 -7.24
CA PRO A 222 -1.60 2.98 -8.08
C PRO A 222 -2.27 2.74 -9.45
N ALA A 223 -2.26 1.50 -9.96
CA ALA A 223 -2.76 1.14 -11.29
C ALA A 223 -4.20 0.61 -11.20
N GLY A 224 -5.15 1.48 -10.84
CA GLY A 224 -6.52 1.09 -10.59
C GLY A 224 -7.54 2.20 -10.83
N LEU A 225 -8.81 1.87 -10.62
CA LEU A 225 -9.93 2.79 -10.64
C LEU A 225 -10.84 2.55 -9.43
N GLU A 226 -11.34 3.65 -8.86
CA GLU A 226 -12.29 3.63 -7.76
C GLU A 226 -13.49 4.52 -8.10
N LEU A 227 -14.67 3.93 -8.01
CA LEU A 227 -15.94 4.65 -8.00
C LEU A 227 -16.32 4.93 -6.54
N SER A 228 -16.45 6.20 -6.18
CA SER A 228 -16.82 6.64 -4.84
C SER A 228 -18.17 7.33 -4.81
N TYR A 229 -18.93 7.08 -3.74
CA TYR A 229 -20.18 7.75 -3.41
C TYR A 229 -20.05 8.48 -2.06
N GLN A 230 -20.30 9.78 -2.07
CA GLN A 230 -20.32 10.63 -0.88
C GLN A 230 -21.75 10.71 -0.32
N PHE A 231 -21.99 10.17 0.87
CA PHE A 231 -23.31 10.21 1.52
C PHE A 231 -23.62 11.60 2.09
N ASN A 232 -22.65 12.20 2.76
CA ASN A 232 -22.69 13.53 3.38
C ASN A 232 -21.26 14.08 3.49
N SER A 233 -20.98 15.18 4.18
CA SER A 233 -19.61 15.73 4.29
C SER A 233 -18.59 14.76 4.92
N ASP A 234 -19.05 13.80 5.71
CA ASP A 234 -18.18 13.02 6.60
C ASP A 234 -18.03 11.57 6.15
N TRP A 235 -19.02 11.01 5.45
CA TRP A 235 -19.07 9.59 5.10
C TRP A 235 -19.10 9.37 3.59
N ASN A 236 -18.25 8.46 3.12
CA ASN A 236 -18.26 7.98 1.75
C ASN A 236 -18.02 6.47 1.70
N ILE A 237 -18.43 5.87 0.58
CA ILE A 237 -18.10 4.50 0.21
C ILE A 237 -17.39 4.48 -1.14
N GLY A 238 -16.42 3.61 -1.32
CA GLY A 238 -15.71 3.38 -2.57
C GLY A 238 -15.79 1.92 -2.98
N PHE A 239 -15.83 1.67 -4.28
CA PHE A 239 -15.61 0.35 -4.87
C PHE A 239 -14.55 0.48 -5.95
N GLY A 240 -13.53 -0.37 -5.92
CA GLY A 240 -12.41 -0.25 -6.83
C GLY A 240 -11.70 -1.56 -7.12
N SER A 241 -10.85 -1.51 -8.13
CA SER A 241 -9.92 -2.58 -8.45
C SER A 241 -8.61 -2.04 -9.01
N SER A 242 -7.53 -2.77 -8.77
CA SER A 242 -6.19 -2.40 -9.24
C SER A 242 -5.32 -3.63 -9.45
N LYS A 243 -4.39 -3.52 -10.40
CA LYS A 243 -3.25 -4.44 -10.51
C LYS A 243 -2.12 -3.97 -9.59
N ARG A 244 -1.51 -4.93 -8.90
CA ARG A 244 -0.37 -4.72 -8.01
C ARG A 244 0.79 -5.61 -8.46
N THR A 245 1.97 -5.03 -8.37
CA THR A 245 3.23 -5.77 -8.48
C THR A 245 4.08 -5.35 -7.31
N GLU A 246 4.55 -6.34 -6.55
CA GLU A 246 5.48 -6.14 -5.45
C GLU A 246 6.76 -6.89 -5.75
N ARG A 247 7.91 -6.26 -5.48
CA ARG A 247 9.22 -6.85 -5.68
C ARG A 247 10.15 -6.51 -4.54
N PHE A 248 10.90 -7.50 -4.06
CA PHE A 248 11.89 -7.33 -2.99
C PHE A 248 13.02 -8.37 -3.13
N LEU A 249 14.20 -7.99 -2.67
CA LEU A 249 15.39 -8.85 -2.67
C LEU A 249 15.28 -9.93 -1.59
N ILE A 250 15.64 -11.18 -1.91
CA ILE A 250 15.70 -12.29 -0.95
C ILE A 250 17.11 -12.87 -0.77
N GLU A 251 18.04 -12.65 -1.72
CA GLU A 251 19.47 -12.99 -1.58
C GLU A 251 20.39 -11.94 -2.24
N ASP A 252 21.66 -11.89 -1.83
CA ASP A 252 22.63 -10.83 -2.17
C ASP A 252 23.20 -10.85 -3.61
N ASP A 253 22.49 -11.43 -4.58
CA ASP A 253 22.90 -11.60 -6.00
C ASP A 253 21.81 -11.20 -7.02
N ASP A 254 20.99 -10.21 -6.65
CA ASP A 254 19.81 -9.76 -7.39
C ASP A 254 18.70 -10.83 -7.51
N THR A 255 18.74 -11.86 -6.66
CA THR A 255 17.62 -12.80 -6.51
C THR A 255 16.49 -12.13 -5.76
N ALA A 256 15.41 -11.83 -6.48
CA ALA A 256 14.25 -11.12 -6.00
C ALA A 256 13.00 -11.98 -6.17
N VAL A 257 12.04 -11.76 -5.28
CA VAL A 257 10.67 -12.26 -5.42
C VAL A 257 9.84 -11.16 -6.07
N GLU A 258 9.02 -11.53 -7.05
CA GLU A 258 7.94 -10.72 -7.59
C GLU A 258 6.59 -11.35 -7.29
N ILE A 259 5.66 -10.57 -6.75
CA ILE A 259 4.26 -10.95 -6.53
C ILE A 259 3.39 -10.08 -7.43
N ASN A 260 2.69 -10.70 -8.35
CA ASN A 260 1.76 -10.06 -9.28
C ASN A 260 0.34 -10.49 -8.97
N GLU A 261 -0.57 -9.53 -8.76
CA GLU A 261 -1.96 -9.85 -8.44
C GLU A 261 -2.92 -8.72 -8.75
N TRP A 262 -4.20 -9.05 -8.86
CA TRP A 262 -5.27 -8.07 -8.85
C TRP A 262 -5.91 -8.00 -7.47
N VAL A 263 -6.39 -6.81 -7.09
CA VAL A 263 -7.23 -6.61 -5.93
C VAL A 263 -8.56 -5.99 -6.35
N GLY A 264 -9.66 -6.51 -5.82
CA GLY A 264 -10.99 -5.91 -5.87
C GLY A 264 -11.46 -5.57 -4.46
N TYR A 265 -12.11 -4.43 -4.27
CA TYR A 265 -12.36 -3.95 -2.91
C TYR A 265 -13.56 -3.02 -2.75
N VAL A 266 -14.07 -2.98 -1.52
CA VAL A 266 -15.00 -1.97 -1.01
C VAL A 266 -14.30 -1.20 0.13
N ARG A 267 -14.48 0.12 0.15
CA ARG A 267 -13.90 1.05 1.12
C ARG A 267 -15.01 1.84 1.82
N GLY A 268 -15.06 1.82 3.14
CA GLY A 268 -15.83 2.78 3.94
C GLY A 268 -14.92 3.89 4.46
N GLY A 269 -15.19 5.15 4.10
CA GLY A 269 -14.42 6.32 4.52
C GLY A 269 -15.18 7.21 5.49
N TRP A 270 -14.51 7.64 6.55
CA TRP A 270 -15.03 8.56 7.55
C TRP A 270 -14.06 9.72 7.81
N GLN A 271 -14.51 10.95 7.61
CA GLN A 271 -13.81 12.17 8.02
C GLN A 271 -14.15 12.47 9.49
N ALA A 272 -13.39 11.87 10.40
CA ALA A 272 -13.61 12.00 11.85
C ALA A 272 -13.45 13.45 12.35
N THR A 273 -12.51 14.20 11.77
CA THR A 273 -12.32 15.64 11.98
C THR A 273 -11.78 16.27 10.69
N PRO A 274 -11.73 17.60 10.53
CA PRO A 274 -11.06 18.22 9.37
C PRO A 274 -9.57 17.87 9.21
N ALA A 275 -8.93 17.30 10.24
CA ALA A 275 -7.55 16.87 10.23
C ALA A 275 -7.38 15.35 10.11
N VAL A 276 -8.41 14.54 10.39
CA VAL A 276 -8.30 13.08 10.53
C VAL A 276 -9.35 12.38 9.69
N SER A 277 -8.90 11.48 8.82
CA SER A 277 -9.78 10.57 8.08
C SER A 277 -9.40 9.12 8.34
N VAL A 278 -10.41 8.26 8.45
CA VAL A 278 -10.29 6.82 8.65
C VAL A 278 -10.91 6.10 7.47
N ASN A 279 -10.24 5.08 6.94
CA ASN A 279 -10.74 4.24 5.86
C ASN A 279 -10.65 2.77 6.27
N LEU A 280 -11.75 2.04 6.13
CA LEU A 280 -11.81 0.60 6.31
C LEU A 280 -12.02 -0.05 4.96
N TYR A 281 -11.29 -1.12 4.68
CA TYR A 281 -11.34 -1.87 3.44
C TYR A 281 -11.72 -3.32 3.71
N ALA A 282 -12.58 -3.86 2.85
CA ALA A 282 -12.76 -5.29 2.67
C ALA A 282 -12.49 -5.58 1.19
N GLY A 283 -11.62 -6.54 0.90
CA GLY A 283 -11.27 -6.86 -0.46
C GLY A 283 -10.83 -8.29 -0.66
N TYR A 284 -10.42 -8.56 -1.89
CA TYR A 284 -10.13 -9.88 -2.38
C TYR A 284 -8.99 -9.77 -3.40
N TYR A 285 -7.91 -10.48 -3.15
CA TYR A 285 -6.82 -10.65 -4.11
C TYR A 285 -7.11 -11.85 -5.00
N PHE A 286 -6.83 -11.72 -6.29
CA PHE A 286 -7.09 -12.76 -7.28
C PHE A 286 -6.10 -12.73 -8.43
N ASN A 287 -5.97 -13.86 -9.12
CA ASN A 287 -4.98 -14.04 -10.20
C ASN A 287 -3.57 -13.70 -9.69
N GLY A 288 -3.23 -14.28 -8.54
CA GLY A 288 -1.94 -14.11 -7.88
C GLY A 288 -0.90 -15.02 -8.51
N GLU A 289 0.26 -14.47 -8.81
CA GLU A 289 1.43 -15.19 -9.30
C GLU A 289 2.63 -14.76 -8.46
N LEU A 290 3.47 -15.74 -8.08
CA LEU A 290 4.71 -15.52 -7.35
C LEU A 290 5.87 -16.05 -8.17
N GLU A 291 6.87 -15.22 -8.42
CA GLU A 291 8.04 -15.55 -9.23
C GLU A 291 9.31 -15.19 -8.47
N VAL A 292 10.34 -16.02 -8.60
CA VAL A 292 11.70 -15.69 -8.19
C VAL A 292 12.55 -15.46 -9.43
N THR A 293 13.50 -14.55 -9.37
CA THR A 293 14.47 -14.27 -10.44
C THR A 293 14.90 -15.54 -11.19
N ARG A 294 14.61 -15.59 -12.50
CA ARG A 294 14.97 -16.69 -13.44
C ARG A 294 14.34 -18.05 -13.11
N GLN A 295 13.31 -18.08 -12.27
CA GLN A 295 12.48 -19.25 -11.98
C GLN A 295 11.12 -19.12 -12.70
N ALA A 296 10.40 -20.24 -12.82
CA ALA A 296 9.03 -20.19 -13.30
C ALA A 296 8.11 -19.58 -12.24
N ALA A 297 7.18 -18.74 -12.66
CA ALA A 297 6.10 -18.27 -11.81
C ALA A 297 5.24 -19.44 -11.33
N VAL A 298 4.76 -19.35 -10.09
CA VAL A 298 3.78 -20.27 -9.51
C VAL A 298 2.50 -19.52 -9.19
N ASP A 299 1.37 -20.21 -9.33
CA ASP A 299 0.08 -19.63 -9.00
C ASP A 299 -0.12 -19.53 -7.49
N MET A 300 -0.80 -18.47 -7.06
CA MET A 300 -1.25 -18.26 -5.70
C MET A 300 -2.77 -18.14 -5.69
N ASP A 301 -3.39 -18.90 -4.80
CA ASP A 301 -4.83 -18.91 -4.63
C ASP A 301 -5.37 -17.54 -4.25
N ASN A 302 -6.62 -17.32 -4.64
CA ASN A 302 -7.29 -16.09 -4.31
C ASN A 302 -7.54 -15.99 -2.80
N GLN A 303 -7.41 -14.79 -2.23
CA GLN A 303 -7.50 -14.61 -0.78
C GLN A 303 -8.30 -13.36 -0.39
N GLY A 304 -9.16 -13.50 0.61
CA GLY A 304 -9.82 -12.38 1.25
C GLY A 304 -8.84 -11.51 2.04
N ALA A 305 -9.13 -10.22 2.16
CA ALA A 305 -8.29 -9.31 2.91
C ALA A 305 -9.09 -8.15 3.52
N ALA A 306 -8.54 -7.58 4.57
CA ALA A 306 -9.06 -6.40 5.23
C ALA A 306 -7.95 -5.38 5.47
N ALA A 307 -8.31 -4.09 5.49
CA ALA A 307 -7.35 -3.05 5.82
C ALA A 307 -7.97 -1.90 6.60
N LEU A 308 -7.16 -1.27 7.45
CA LEU A 308 -7.47 -0.02 8.14
C LEU A 308 -6.42 1.01 7.75
N ASP A 309 -6.84 2.20 7.32
CA ASP A 309 -5.98 3.34 7.00
C ASP A 309 -6.44 4.56 7.80
N ILE A 310 -5.51 5.22 8.47
CA ILE A 310 -5.74 6.45 9.21
C ILE A 310 -4.80 7.51 8.66
N GLU A 311 -5.36 8.63 8.21
CA GLU A 311 -4.63 9.75 7.63
C GLU A 311 -4.84 11.01 8.48
N PHE A 312 -3.74 11.69 8.78
CA PHE A 312 -3.66 12.95 9.48
C PHE A 312 -3.19 14.05 8.53
N LYS A 313 -3.80 15.23 8.61
CA LYS A 313 -3.43 16.45 7.86
C LYS A 313 -3.17 17.58 8.84
N PHE A 314 -2.06 18.27 8.69
CA PHE A 314 -1.68 19.44 9.49
C PHE A 314 -0.78 20.40 8.70
#